data_AF-A0A1G0SD63-F1
#
_entry.id   AF-A0A1G0SD63-F1
#
_cell.length_a   1.000
_cell.length_b   1.000
_cell.length_c   1.000
_cell.angle_alpha   90.00
_cell.angle_beta   90.00
_cell.angle_gamma   90.00
#
_symmetry.space_group_name_H-M   'P 1'
#
loop_
_entity.id
_entity.type
_entity.pdbx_description
1 polymer ?
#
loop_
_entity_poly.entity_id
_entity_poly.type
_entity_poly.pdbx_seq_one_letter_code
_entity_poly.pdbx_strand_id
1 'polypeptide(L)'
;MGVKELSNYILFNYVDKPEHLWERLKINVDLHKELNSNNFSFPMKFIPLYGYESLDRKYIGKHWNRKYLRAVQCVLNVTRGIGMPGTSFFERAFGKNIEEYFEILMMPEPFILWRNHYDNINLTNKWRNQLKNLTNQQLEEAKKIVLSNDFFSFNGTTSKSVVSLMKFYQLPKSSPLKEKQKSYFYQNTTLIAAQV
;
A
#
# COMPACT_ATOMS: atom_id res chain seq x y z
N MET A 1 34.08 -12.49 -16.75
CA MET A 1 32.74 -13.09 -16.73
C MET A 1 32.21 -12.99 -15.31
N GLY A 2 31.09 -12.29 -15.10
CA GLY A 2 30.42 -12.19 -13.80
C GLY A 2 28.97 -12.63 -13.94
N VAL A 3 28.28 -12.85 -12.82
CA VAL A 3 26.84 -13.16 -12.80
C VAL A 3 26.09 -11.93 -13.33
N LYS A 4 25.42 -12.09 -14.47
CA LYS A 4 24.68 -11.00 -15.14
C LYS A 4 23.23 -10.89 -14.66
N GLU A 5 22.68 -11.98 -14.13
CA GLU A 5 21.28 -12.11 -13.72
C GLU A 5 21.20 -12.87 -12.41
N LEU A 6 20.50 -12.31 -11.42
CA LEU A 6 20.26 -12.95 -10.13
C LEU A 6 18.82 -12.70 -9.69
N SER A 7 18.12 -13.75 -9.30
CA SER A 7 16.78 -13.63 -8.74
C SER A 7 16.74 -14.19 -7.33
N ASN A 8 15.96 -13.55 -6.46
CA ASN A 8 15.79 -14.00 -5.09
C ASN A 8 14.38 -13.76 -4.56
N TYR A 9 13.99 -14.61 -3.61
CA TYR A 9 12.76 -14.49 -2.86
C TYR A 9 13.02 -13.85 -1.51
N ILE A 10 12.33 -12.75 -1.21
CA ILE A 10 12.46 -12.05 0.07
C ILE A 10 11.23 -12.34 0.90
N LEU A 11 11.36 -13.31 1.81
CA LEU A 11 10.28 -13.67 2.72
C LEU A 11 10.06 -12.60 3.79
N PHE A 12 8.81 -12.28 4.07
CA PHE A 12 8.41 -11.37 5.15
C PHE A 12 7.22 -11.94 5.94
N ASN A 13 6.91 -11.30 7.07
CA ASN A 13 5.76 -11.65 7.91
C ASN A 13 5.92 -12.97 8.66
N TYR A 14 7.12 -13.35 9.09
CA TYR A 14 7.32 -14.48 10.00
C TYR A 14 7.60 -14.00 11.43
N VAL A 15 8.87 -13.87 11.81
CA VAL A 15 9.35 -13.31 13.08
C VAL A 15 9.95 -11.92 12.90
N ASP A 16 10.13 -11.49 11.65
CA ASP A 16 10.66 -10.19 11.27
C ASP A 16 9.66 -9.06 11.52
N LYS A 17 10.17 -7.86 11.75
CA LYS A 17 9.37 -6.64 11.81
C LYS A 17 9.21 -6.03 10.41
N PRO A 18 8.19 -5.18 10.16
CA PRO A 18 7.99 -4.54 8.87
C PRO A 18 9.23 -3.83 8.31
N GLU A 19 9.98 -3.10 9.15
CA GLU A 19 11.21 -2.40 8.74
C GLU A 19 12.26 -3.33 8.12
N HIS A 20 12.37 -4.58 8.60
CA HIS A 20 13.34 -5.54 8.06
C HIS A 20 13.01 -5.94 6.61
N LEU A 21 11.75 -5.89 6.18
CA LEU A 21 11.42 -6.08 4.76
C LEU A 21 12.01 -4.93 3.93
N TRP A 22 11.82 -3.68 4.37
CA TRP A 22 12.36 -2.52 3.67
C TRP A 22 13.89 -2.58 3.58
N GLU A 23 14.58 -2.91 4.67
CA GLU A 23 16.04 -3.03 4.72
C GLU A 23 16.55 -4.08 3.72
N ARG A 24 15.94 -5.27 3.70
CA ARG A 24 16.32 -6.33 2.74
C ARG A 24 16.10 -5.90 1.30
N LEU A 25 15.00 -5.20 1.01
CA LEU A 25 14.76 -4.68 -0.34
C LEU A 25 15.77 -3.61 -0.73
N LYS A 26 16.09 -2.70 0.20
CA LYS A 26 17.07 -1.64 -0.01
C LYS A 26 18.46 -2.20 -0.32
N ILE A 27 18.91 -3.20 0.44
CA ILE A 27 20.17 -3.91 0.17
C ILE A 27 20.18 -4.50 -1.25
N ASN A 28 19.09 -5.13 -1.69
CA ASN A 28 19.02 -5.71 -3.03
C ASN A 28 19.08 -4.65 -4.14
N VAL A 29 18.41 -3.52 -3.94
CA VAL A 29 18.44 -2.38 -4.89
C VAL A 29 19.84 -1.76 -4.96
N ASP A 30 20.52 -1.63 -3.81
CA ASP A 30 21.87 -1.07 -3.75
C ASP A 30 22.91 -2.01 -4.38
N LEU A 31 22.83 -3.32 -4.12
CA LEU A 31 23.66 -4.33 -4.76
C LEU A 31 23.45 -4.37 -6.27
N HIS A 32 22.21 -4.25 -6.75
CA HIS A 32 21.91 -4.15 -8.18
C HIS A 32 22.64 -2.97 -8.81
N LYS A 33 22.62 -1.81 -8.15
CA LYS A 33 23.29 -0.60 -8.62
C LYS A 33 24.81 -0.75 -8.65
N GLU A 34 25.38 -1.38 -7.62
CA GLU A 34 26.83 -1.60 -7.50
C GLU A 34 27.35 -2.60 -8.54
N LEU A 35 26.64 -3.71 -8.74
CA LEU A 35 27.08 -4.81 -9.61
C LEU A 35 26.69 -4.64 -11.07
N ASN A 36 25.85 -3.64 -11.40
CA ASN A 36 25.29 -3.43 -12.74
C ASN A 36 24.70 -4.72 -13.34
N SER A 37 24.03 -5.51 -12.50
CA SER A 37 23.44 -6.81 -12.86
C SER A 37 21.91 -6.71 -12.89
N ASN A 38 21.27 -7.47 -13.76
CA ASN A 38 19.80 -7.52 -13.83
C ASN A 38 19.28 -8.41 -12.70
N ASN A 39 19.00 -7.82 -11.55
CA ASN A 39 18.49 -8.55 -10.38
C ASN A 39 17.00 -8.37 -10.16
N PHE A 40 16.30 -9.49 -9.93
CA PHE A 40 14.86 -9.49 -9.64
C PHE A 40 14.59 -10.01 -8.23
N SER A 41 14.11 -9.13 -7.36
CA SER A 41 13.68 -9.50 -6.01
C SER A 41 12.18 -9.62 -5.93
N PHE A 42 11.71 -10.75 -5.41
CA PHE A 42 10.28 -11.07 -5.27
C PHE A 42 9.91 -11.14 -3.78
N PRO A 43 9.28 -10.09 -3.21
CA PRO A 43 8.80 -10.13 -1.85
C PRO A 43 7.65 -11.12 -1.73
N MET A 44 7.78 -12.10 -0.83
CA MET A 44 6.78 -13.13 -0.61
C MET A 44 6.33 -13.17 0.84
N LYS A 45 5.02 -13.16 1.05
CA LYS A 45 4.44 -13.32 2.38
C LYS A 45 4.68 -14.76 2.85
N PHE A 46 5.23 -14.93 4.05
CA PHE A 46 5.34 -16.24 4.69
C PHE A 46 3.96 -16.84 4.99
N ILE A 47 3.83 -18.15 4.74
CA ILE A 47 2.65 -18.96 5.04
C ILE A 47 3.16 -20.26 5.71
N PRO A 48 2.69 -20.60 6.94
CA PRO A 48 3.06 -21.84 7.61
C PRO A 48 2.70 -23.08 6.78
N LEU A 49 3.54 -24.11 6.84
CA LEU A 49 3.29 -25.40 6.16
C LEU A 49 2.52 -26.40 7.03
N TYR A 50 2.51 -26.19 8.35
CA TYR A 50 1.90 -27.08 9.33
C TYR A 50 1.12 -26.29 10.39
N GLY A 51 0.23 -26.99 11.10
CA GLY A 51 -0.58 -26.42 12.18
C GLY A 51 -1.91 -25.82 11.72
N TYR A 52 -2.73 -25.35 12.66
CA TYR A 52 -4.04 -24.76 12.32
C TYR A 52 -3.92 -23.54 11.41
N GLU A 53 -2.84 -22.77 11.55
CA GLU A 53 -2.57 -21.58 10.75
C GLU A 53 -2.19 -21.87 9.29
N SER A 54 -1.85 -23.12 8.94
CA SER A 54 -1.61 -23.52 7.55
C SER A 54 -2.90 -23.82 6.76
N LEU A 55 -4.05 -23.83 7.43
CA LEU A 55 -5.35 -24.15 6.81
C LEU A 55 -5.89 -23.01 5.95
N ASP A 56 -5.46 -21.77 6.18
CA ASP A 56 -5.82 -20.63 5.34
C ASP A 56 -4.64 -19.67 5.08
N ARG A 57 -4.82 -18.74 4.14
CA ARG A 57 -3.78 -17.76 3.77
C ARG A 57 -3.75 -16.52 4.69
N LYS A 58 -4.44 -16.57 5.84
CA LYS A 58 -4.65 -15.41 6.72
C LYS A 58 -3.61 -15.28 7.81
N TYR A 59 -2.61 -16.16 7.89
CA TYR A 59 -1.50 -16.03 8.84
C TYR A 59 -0.93 -14.60 8.86
N ILE A 60 -0.70 -14.07 10.07
CA ILE A 60 -0.10 -12.76 10.33
C ILE A 60 1.00 -12.98 11.35
N GLY A 61 2.23 -12.64 10.99
CA GLY A 61 3.39 -12.78 11.86
C GLY A 61 3.33 -11.82 13.05
N LYS A 62 4.11 -12.14 14.08
CA LYS A 62 4.08 -11.49 15.40
C LYS A 62 4.10 -9.95 15.38
N HIS A 63 4.85 -9.36 14.46
CA HIS A 63 5.06 -7.91 14.37
C HIS A 63 4.24 -7.24 13.26
N TRP A 64 3.37 -8.00 12.60
CA TRP A 64 2.61 -7.55 11.45
C TRP A 64 1.13 -7.39 11.81
N ASN A 65 0.43 -6.65 10.95
CA ASN A 65 -1.02 -6.49 11.04
C ASN A 65 -1.61 -6.53 9.62
N ARG A 66 -2.95 -6.70 9.54
CA ARG A 66 -3.66 -6.81 8.25
C ARG A 66 -3.42 -5.60 7.36
N LYS A 67 -3.41 -4.38 7.92
CA LYS A 67 -3.23 -3.14 7.17
C LYS A 67 -1.88 -3.08 6.48
N TYR A 68 -0.79 -3.42 7.17
CA TYR A 68 0.57 -3.40 6.62
C TYR A 68 0.74 -4.47 5.54
N LEU A 69 0.28 -5.69 5.80
CA LEU A 69 0.30 -6.75 4.78
C LEU A 69 -0.46 -6.37 3.52
N ARG A 70 -1.61 -5.71 3.70
CA ARG A 70 -2.43 -5.26 2.58
C ARG A 70 -1.77 -4.12 1.80
N ALA A 71 -1.11 -3.19 2.48
CA ALA A 71 -0.35 -2.13 1.83
C ALA A 71 0.82 -2.69 0.99
N VAL A 72 1.60 -3.63 1.54
CA VAL A 72 2.65 -4.34 0.78
C VAL A 72 2.04 -5.03 -0.43
N GLN A 73 0.92 -5.73 -0.27
CA GLN A 73 0.24 -6.37 -1.40
C GLN A 73 -0.19 -5.36 -2.48
N CYS A 74 -0.71 -4.19 -2.10
CA CYS A 74 -1.04 -3.13 -3.06
C CYS A 74 0.20 -2.64 -3.82
N VAL A 75 1.34 -2.47 -3.14
CA VAL A 75 2.61 -2.12 -3.79
C VAL A 75 3.02 -3.22 -4.78
N LEU A 76 3.00 -4.49 -4.36
CA LEU A 76 3.36 -5.62 -5.23
C LEU A 76 2.45 -5.74 -6.46
N ASN A 77 1.16 -5.45 -6.32
CA ASN A 77 0.22 -5.44 -7.44
C ASN A 77 0.56 -4.36 -8.48
N VAL A 78 0.93 -3.14 -8.03
CA VAL A 78 1.29 -2.03 -8.92
C VAL A 78 2.61 -2.31 -9.63
N THR A 79 3.57 -2.87 -8.90
CA THR A 79 4.88 -3.25 -9.45
C THR A 79 4.84 -4.51 -10.31
N ARG A 80 3.67 -5.18 -10.40
CA ARG A 80 3.46 -6.49 -11.05
C ARG A 80 4.40 -7.57 -10.53
N GLY A 81 4.90 -7.42 -9.31
CA GLY A 81 5.94 -8.29 -8.76
C GLY A 81 7.26 -8.28 -9.52
N ILE A 82 7.43 -7.42 -10.54
CA ILE A 82 8.68 -7.33 -11.31
C ILE A 82 9.66 -6.53 -10.45
N GLY A 83 10.84 -7.12 -10.24
CA GLY A 83 11.97 -6.53 -9.54
C GLY A 83 12.16 -5.07 -9.96
N MET A 84 12.19 -4.20 -8.95
CA MET A 84 12.09 -2.76 -9.08
C MET A 84 13.25 -2.22 -9.94
N PRO A 85 13.02 -1.82 -11.20
CA PRO A 85 14.10 -1.36 -12.05
C PRO A 85 14.48 0.06 -11.61
N GLY A 86 15.52 0.15 -10.78
CA GLY A 86 16.13 1.41 -10.36
C GLY A 86 15.61 2.01 -9.05
N THR A 87 16.50 2.79 -8.43
CA THR A 87 16.32 3.40 -7.11
C THR A 87 15.05 4.28 -7.02
N SER A 88 14.74 5.04 -8.07
CA SER A 88 13.58 5.94 -8.07
C SER A 88 12.25 5.21 -8.00
N PHE A 89 12.14 4.04 -8.64
CA PHE A 89 10.94 3.20 -8.56
C PHE A 89 10.81 2.56 -7.18
N PHE A 90 11.92 2.07 -6.61
CA PHE A 90 11.97 1.57 -5.23
C PHE A 90 11.51 2.62 -4.23
N GLU A 91 12.12 3.80 -4.24
CA GLU A 91 11.78 4.89 -3.32
C GLU A 91 10.33 5.34 -3.50
N ARG A 92 9.81 5.35 -4.73
CA ARG A 92 8.39 5.64 -4.94
C ARG A 92 7.50 4.58 -4.32
N ALA A 93 7.78 3.30 -4.48
CA ALA A 93 6.86 2.23 -4.05
C ALA A 93 7.00 1.83 -2.57
N PHE A 94 8.22 1.86 -2.02
CA PHE A 94 8.50 1.49 -0.62
C PHE A 94 9.00 2.63 0.25
N GLY A 95 9.22 3.84 -0.30
CA GLY A 95 9.71 4.99 0.47
C GLY A 95 11.24 5.05 0.48
N LYS A 96 11.80 6.26 0.56
CA LYS A 96 13.26 6.47 0.55
C LYS A 96 13.95 6.14 1.87
N ASN A 97 13.17 6.05 2.94
CA ASN A 97 13.61 5.73 4.30
C ASN A 97 12.48 4.99 5.04
N ILE A 98 12.77 4.55 6.26
CA ILE A 98 11.83 3.80 7.11
C ILE A 98 10.58 4.63 7.43
N GLU A 99 10.72 5.94 7.61
CA GLU A 99 9.59 6.83 7.91
C GLU A 99 8.60 6.87 6.75
N GLU A 100 9.09 7.06 5.52
CA GLU A 100 8.26 7.05 4.31
C GLU A 100 7.68 5.66 4.02
N TYR A 101 8.41 4.59 4.36
CA TYR A 101 7.88 3.23 4.28
C TYR A 101 6.66 3.05 5.17
N PHE A 102 6.74 3.46 6.44
CA PHE A 102 5.58 3.39 7.34
C PHE A 102 4.46 4.34 6.93
N GLU A 103 4.75 5.51 6.35
CA GLU A 103 3.72 6.35 5.73
C GLU A 103 2.95 5.58 4.65
N ILE A 104 3.67 4.91 3.74
CA ILE A 104 3.07 4.08 2.68
C ILE A 104 2.26 2.93 3.28
N LEU A 105 2.77 2.26 4.32
CA LEU A 105 2.03 1.20 5.01
C LEU A 105 0.73 1.69 5.66
N MET A 106 0.69 2.95 6.10
CA MET A 106 -0.50 3.60 6.66
C MET A 106 -1.45 4.16 5.60
N MET A 107 -0.98 4.37 4.36
CA MET A 107 -1.74 4.98 3.28
C MET A 107 -3.01 4.19 2.90
N PRO A 108 -4.12 4.86 2.51
CA PRO A 108 -5.29 4.20 1.93
C PRO A 108 -4.92 3.31 0.74
N GLU A 109 -5.52 2.13 0.62
CA GLU A 109 -5.23 1.20 -0.49
C GLU A 109 -5.39 1.83 -1.89
N PRO A 110 -6.45 2.63 -2.17
CA PRO A 110 -6.60 3.26 -3.48
C PRO A 110 -5.45 4.23 -3.82
N PHE A 111 -4.87 4.88 -2.80
CA PHE A 111 -3.75 5.82 -3.01
C PHE A 111 -2.45 5.10 -3.33
N ILE A 112 -2.29 3.83 -2.92
CA ILE A 112 -1.19 2.99 -3.34
C ILE A 112 -1.45 2.47 -4.77
N LEU A 113 -2.63 1.91 -5.02
CA LEU A 113 -2.99 1.28 -6.30
C LEU A 113 -3.05 2.26 -7.48
N TRP A 114 -3.56 3.46 -7.24
CA TRP A 114 -3.78 4.50 -8.25
C TRP A 114 -3.03 5.78 -7.92
N ARG A 115 -1.81 5.65 -7.38
CA ARG A 115 -1.02 6.75 -6.83
C ARG A 115 -0.92 7.97 -7.76
N ASN A 116 -0.64 7.75 -9.04
CA ASN A 116 -0.56 8.85 -10.02
C ASN A 116 -1.88 9.62 -10.14
N HIS A 117 -3.02 8.93 -10.13
CA HIS A 117 -4.33 9.59 -10.21
C HIS A 117 -4.58 10.46 -8.97
N TYR A 118 -4.39 9.92 -7.77
CA TYR A 118 -4.67 10.61 -6.51
C TYR A 118 -3.64 11.71 -6.19
N ASP A 119 -2.39 11.56 -6.63
CA ASP A 119 -1.38 12.62 -6.61
C ASP A 119 -1.82 13.78 -7.51
N ASN A 120 -2.27 13.51 -8.75
CA ASN A 120 -2.68 14.54 -9.72
C ASN A 120 -3.89 15.37 -9.25
N ILE A 121 -4.82 14.77 -8.50
CA ILE A 121 -5.96 15.50 -7.91
C ILE A 121 -5.68 15.98 -6.46
N ASN A 122 -4.42 15.90 -6.03
CA ASN A 122 -3.92 16.38 -4.74
C ASN A 122 -4.58 15.73 -3.50
N LEU A 123 -5.22 14.56 -3.63
CA LEU A 123 -5.84 13.87 -2.49
C LEU A 123 -4.79 13.22 -1.58
N THR A 124 -3.71 12.69 -2.15
CA THR A 124 -2.60 12.12 -1.35
C THR A 124 -2.02 13.16 -0.38
N ASN A 125 -1.81 14.39 -0.85
CA ASN A 125 -1.30 15.47 -0.01
C ASN A 125 -2.32 15.96 1.01
N LYS A 126 -3.62 16.02 0.66
CA LYS A 126 -4.67 16.32 1.64
C LYS A 126 -4.68 15.31 2.79
N TRP A 127 -4.57 14.02 2.48
CA TRP A 127 -4.44 12.97 3.50
C TRP A 127 -3.19 13.15 4.35
N ARG A 128 -2.01 13.38 3.75
CA ARG A 128 -0.77 13.64 4.49
C ARG A 128 -0.91 14.82 5.44
N ASN A 129 -1.47 15.92 4.97
CA ASN A 129 -1.66 17.13 5.77
C ASN A 129 -2.64 16.89 6.92
N GLN A 130 -3.74 16.18 6.68
CA GLN A 130 -4.67 15.80 7.75
C GLN A 130 -4.01 14.91 8.80
N LEU A 131 -3.24 13.90 8.37
CA LEU A 131 -2.52 13.01 9.29
C LEU A 131 -1.49 13.77 10.14
N LYS A 132 -0.70 14.66 9.52
CA LYS A 132 0.33 15.47 10.21
C LYS A 132 -0.25 16.48 11.20
N ASN A 133 -1.47 16.96 10.96
CA ASN A 133 -2.13 17.95 11.81
C ASN A 133 -2.92 17.32 12.97
N LEU A 134 -2.94 15.99 13.10
CA LEU A 134 -3.55 15.33 14.26
C LEU A 134 -2.73 15.58 15.52
N THR A 135 -3.41 15.79 16.65
CA THR A 135 -2.74 15.75 17.96
C THR A 135 -2.26 14.34 18.28
N ASN A 136 -1.35 14.18 19.24
CA ASN A 136 -0.87 12.84 19.63
C ASN A 136 -2.02 11.89 20.01
N GLN A 137 -3.03 12.38 20.73
CA GLN A 137 -4.20 11.58 21.09
C GLN A 137 -5.03 11.17 19.86
N GLN A 138 -5.26 12.09 18.93
CA GLN A 138 -5.99 11.82 17.68
C GLN A 138 -5.20 10.89 16.75
N LEU A 139 -3.87 11.01 16.74
CA LEU A 139 -3.00 10.15 15.95
C LEU A 139 -3.04 8.70 16.48
N GLU A 140 -2.98 8.51 17.80
CA GLU A 140 -3.13 7.17 18.40
C GLU A 140 -4.53 6.58 18.15
N GLU A 141 -5.57 7.40 18.22
CA GLU A 141 -6.93 7.00 17.83
C GLU A 141 -6.99 6.59 16.35
N ALA A 142 -6.45 7.41 15.45
CA ALA A 142 -6.41 7.12 14.01
C ALA A 142 -5.60 5.84 13.72
N LYS A 143 -4.46 5.65 14.38
CA LYS A 143 -3.65 4.43 14.25
C LYS A 143 -4.45 3.20 14.63
N LYS A 144 -5.18 3.21 15.76
CA LYS A 144 -6.01 2.06 16.17
C LYS A 144 -7.01 1.65 15.10
N ILE A 145 -7.71 2.62 14.50
CA ILE A 145 -8.68 2.38 13.43
C ILE A 145 -7.98 1.89 12.15
N VAL A 146 -6.88 2.53 11.76
CA VAL A 146 -6.18 2.16 10.52
C VAL A 146 -5.56 0.77 10.62
N LEU A 147 -5.00 0.41 11.77
CA LEU A 147 -4.37 -0.89 12.00
C LEU A 147 -5.39 -2.03 12.17
N SER A 148 -6.60 -1.76 12.68
CA SER A 148 -7.69 -2.74 12.70
C SER A 148 -8.21 -3.06 11.28
N ASN A 149 -7.98 -2.14 10.33
CA ASN A 149 -8.45 -2.21 8.95
C ASN A 149 -9.99 -2.29 8.84
N ASP A 150 -10.69 -1.71 9.82
CA ASP A 150 -12.13 -1.45 9.81
C ASP A 150 -12.36 0.07 9.82
N PHE A 151 -12.85 0.59 8.70
CA PHE A 151 -13.02 2.03 8.47
C PHE A 151 -14.48 2.49 8.53
N PHE A 152 -15.41 1.60 8.90
CA PHE A 152 -16.85 1.92 8.93
C PHE A 152 -17.42 1.89 10.34
N SER A 153 -16.76 1.19 11.27
CA SER A 153 -17.16 1.11 12.67
C SER A 153 -16.54 2.25 13.49
N PHE A 154 -17.28 3.35 13.66
CA PHE A 154 -16.91 4.42 14.60
C PHE A 154 -17.75 4.33 15.86
N ASN A 155 -17.10 4.40 17.02
CA ASN A 155 -17.84 4.71 18.25
C ASN A 155 -18.18 6.21 18.23
N GLY A 156 -19.33 6.60 18.79
CA GLY A 156 -19.77 8.02 18.82
C GLY A 156 -18.81 8.98 19.54
N THR A 157 -17.71 8.47 20.11
CA THR A 157 -16.64 9.23 20.76
C THR A 157 -15.47 9.55 19.84
N THR A 158 -15.48 9.10 18.58
CA THR A 158 -14.35 9.33 17.66
C THR A 158 -14.19 10.81 17.30
N SER A 159 -12.98 11.34 17.40
CA SER A 159 -12.69 12.74 17.10
C SER A 159 -13.10 13.12 15.66
N LYS A 160 -13.71 14.30 15.47
CA LYS A 160 -14.14 14.78 14.13
C LYS A 160 -13.01 14.81 13.10
N SER A 161 -11.79 15.16 13.51
CA SER A 161 -10.59 15.14 12.65
C SER A 161 -10.24 13.73 12.18
N VAL A 162 -10.34 12.74 13.08
CA VAL A 162 -10.10 11.33 12.77
C VAL A 162 -11.20 10.80 11.83
N VAL A 163 -12.48 11.08 12.11
CA VAL A 163 -13.59 10.72 11.21
C VAL A 163 -13.39 11.32 9.81
N SER A 164 -12.95 12.58 9.72
CA SER A 164 -12.61 13.21 8.44
C SER A 164 -11.49 12.46 7.72
N LEU A 165 -10.43 12.07 8.43
CA LEU A 165 -9.30 11.32 7.86
C LEU A 165 -9.77 9.96 7.30
N MET A 166 -10.70 9.28 7.99
CA MET A 166 -11.16 7.94 7.59
C MET A 166 -11.94 7.93 6.27
N LYS A 167 -12.49 9.07 5.84
CA LYS A 167 -13.13 9.20 4.52
C LYS A 167 -12.20 8.81 3.36
N PHE A 168 -10.89 9.02 3.49
CA PHE A 168 -9.93 8.58 2.46
C PHE A 168 -9.81 7.05 2.38
N TYR A 169 -9.99 6.34 3.48
CA TYR A 169 -9.89 4.88 3.55
C TYR A 169 -11.16 4.17 3.08
N GLN A 170 -12.27 4.90 3.02
CA GLN A 170 -13.56 4.43 2.50
C GLN A 170 -13.67 4.55 0.98
N LEU A 171 -12.67 5.14 0.30
CA LEU A 171 -12.65 5.25 -1.15
C LEU A 171 -12.63 3.87 -1.82
N PRO A 172 -13.31 3.72 -2.97
CA PRO A 172 -13.36 2.45 -3.67
C PRO A 172 -11.98 2.03 -4.17
N LYS A 173 -11.74 0.72 -4.16
CA LYS A 173 -10.47 0.13 -4.63
C LYS A 173 -10.44 -0.03 -6.16
N SER A 174 -11.60 0.04 -6.81
CA SER A 174 -11.76 -0.01 -8.26
C SER A 174 -10.99 1.11 -8.95
N SER A 175 -10.69 0.91 -10.23
CA SER A 175 -9.99 1.92 -11.01
C SER A 175 -10.86 3.17 -11.20
N PRO A 176 -10.39 4.36 -10.79
CA PRO A 176 -11.12 5.61 -11.01
C PRO A 176 -11.25 5.95 -12.50
N LEU A 177 -10.37 5.38 -13.36
CA LEU A 177 -10.42 5.55 -14.81
C LEU A 177 -11.56 4.73 -15.45
N LYS A 178 -11.85 3.53 -14.92
CA LYS A 178 -12.99 2.72 -15.38
C LYS A 178 -14.33 3.33 -14.94
N GLU A 179 -14.37 3.99 -13.79
CA GLU A 179 -15.55 4.70 -13.30
C GLU A 179 -15.86 5.94 -14.13
N LYS A 180 -14.84 6.73 -14.51
CA LYS A 180 -15.02 7.86 -15.44
C LYS A 180 -15.55 7.41 -16.81
N GLN A 181 -15.05 6.30 -17.34
CA GLN A 181 -15.57 5.76 -18.60
C GLN A 181 -17.03 5.34 -18.45
N LYS A 182 -17.37 4.60 -17.39
CA LYS A 182 -18.78 4.24 -17.10
C LYS A 182 -19.66 5.47 -16.95
N SER A 183 -19.27 6.49 -16.18
CA SER A 183 -20.08 7.70 -16.01
C SER A 183 -20.28 8.45 -17.32
N TYR A 184 -19.25 8.51 -18.18
CA TYR A 184 -19.35 9.11 -19.52
C TYR A 184 -20.31 8.33 -20.41
N PHE A 185 -20.24 6.99 -20.38
CA PHE A 185 -21.17 6.13 -21.12
C PHE A 185 -22.61 6.30 -20.62
N TYR A 186 -22.86 6.30 -19.31
CA TYR A 186 -24.20 6.50 -18.74
C TYR A 186 -24.78 7.87 -19.07
N GLN A 187 -24.02 8.96 -18.90
CA GLN A 187 -24.47 10.33 -19.21
C GLN A 187 -24.86 10.48 -20.68
N ASN A 188 -24.08 9.90 -21.60
CA ASN A 188 -24.38 9.97 -23.03
C ASN A 188 -25.60 9.12 -23.41
N THR A 189 -25.81 7.95 -22.77
CA THR A 189 -27.01 7.13 -23.02
C THR A 189 -28.30 7.76 -22.49
N THR A 190 -28.25 8.48 -21.36
CA THR A 190 -29.44 9.18 -20.81
C THR A 190 -29.80 10.41 -21.65
N LEU A 191 -28.81 11.13 -22.20
CA LEU A 191 -29.06 12.25 -23.12
C LEU A 191 -29.72 11.80 -24.43
N ILE A 192 -29.33 10.64 -24.96
CA ILE A 192 -29.93 10.06 -26.18
C ILE A 192 -31.36 9.56 -25.90
N ALA A 193 -31.61 8.99 -24.72
CA ALA A 193 -32.95 8.52 -24.33
C ALA A 193 -33.94 9.63 -23.94
N ALA A 194 -33.45 10.85 -23.65
CA ALA A 194 -34.29 12.02 -23.33
C ALA A 194 -34.68 12.87 -24.55
N GLN A 195 -34.24 12.46 -25.75
CA GLN A 195 -34.55 13.12 -27.03
C GLN A 195 -35.54 12.32 -27.90
N VAL A 196 -36.23 11.33 -27.32
CA VAL A 196 -37.24 10.50 -27.98
C VAL A 196 -38.56 10.60 -27.24
#